data_AF-A0A6J4H9S2-F1
#
_entry.id   AF-A0A6J4H9S2-F1
#
_cell.length_a   1.000
_cell.length_b   1.000
_cell.length_c   1.000
_cell.angle_alpha   90.00
_cell.angle_beta   90.00
_cell.angle_gamma   90.00
#
_symmetry.space_group_name_H-M   'P 1'
#
loop_
_entity.id
_entity.type
_entity.pdbx_description
1 polymer ?
#
loop_
_entity_poly.entity_id
_entity_poly.type
_entity_poly.pdbx_seq_one_letter_code
_entity_poly.pdbx_strand_id
1 'polypeptide(L)'
;MSEIKEFFVCANGDHWSLEVSDENTVVVHTANEPSGGHQTRTALSDFLKERIGKPEHAALLQTLGHWQDEVEQQLRNDEADTLSHATAMEYLRLGGRRLAKVDDNIVSTRAWEEDPSDAEAFWQAYVEPLGEEKRREVALHLPSISER
;
A
#
# COMPACT_ATOMS: atom_id res chain seq x y z
N MET A 1 -16.53 -9.76 5.08
CA MET A 1 -16.81 -9.54 3.64
C MET A 1 -16.03 -10.59 2.88
N SER A 2 -16.54 -11.14 1.77
CA SER A 2 -15.81 -12.15 0.99
C SER A 2 -15.12 -11.46 -0.19
N GLU A 3 -13.79 -11.47 -0.20
CA GLU A 3 -13.00 -10.96 -1.31
C GLU A 3 -12.71 -12.10 -2.28
N ILE A 4 -13.03 -11.92 -3.56
CA ILE A 4 -12.73 -12.89 -4.61
C ILE A 4 -11.63 -12.30 -5.49
N LYS A 5 -10.49 -12.98 -5.60
CA LYS A 5 -9.43 -12.61 -6.53
C LYS A 5 -9.09 -13.74 -7.48
N GLU A 6 -9.18 -13.45 -8.77
CA GLU A 6 -8.64 -14.32 -9.82
C GLU A 6 -7.11 -14.34 -9.75
N PHE A 7 -6.52 -15.52 -9.77
CA PHE A 7 -5.06 -15.69 -9.67
C PHE A 7 -4.46 -16.50 -10.82
N PHE A 8 -5.28 -17.29 -11.53
CA PHE A 8 -4.78 -18.09 -12.63
C PHE A 8 -5.87 -18.36 -13.68
N VAL A 9 -5.50 -18.20 -14.94
CA VAL A 9 -6.32 -18.61 -16.08
C VAL A 9 -5.53 -19.66 -16.85
N CYS A 10 -6.09 -20.86 -16.95
CA CYS A 10 -5.49 -21.94 -17.70
C CYS A 10 -5.58 -21.65 -19.21
N ALA A 11 -4.63 -22.16 -19.99
CA ALA A 11 -4.62 -22.04 -21.46
C ALA A 11 -5.89 -22.60 -22.13
N ASN A 12 -6.60 -23.48 -21.44
CA ASN A 12 -7.86 -24.08 -21.90
C ASN A 12 -9.08 -23.18 -21.64
N GLY A 13 -8.91 -22.02 -21.01
CA GLY A 13 -10.00 -21.09 -20.66
C GLY A 13 -10.66 -21.37 -19.31
N ASP A 14 -10.06 -22.22 -18.48
CA ASP A 14 -10.53 -22.43 -17.10
C ASP A 14 -10.00 -21.33 -16.18
N HIS A 15 -10.88 -20.74 -15.37
CA HIS A 15 -10.56 -19.64 -14.47
C HIS A 15 -10.45 -20.13 -13.02
N TRP A 16 -9.41 -19.70 -12.33
CA TRP A 16 -9.17 -20.02 -10.94
C TRP A 16 -9.12 -18.76 -10.10
N SER A 17 -10.00 -18.71 -9.10
CA SER A 17 -10.15 -17.60 -8.18
C SER A 17 -10.01 -18.05 -6.74
N LEU A 18 -9.45 -17.20 -5.90
CA LEU A 18 -9.33 -17.37 -4.48
C LEU A 18 -10.39 -16.51 -3.80
N GLU A 19 -11.30 -17.15 -3.07
CA GLU A 19 -12.28 -16.48 -2.23
C GLU A 19 -11.76 -16.48 -0.79
N VAL A 20 -11.42 -15.29 -0.29
CA VAL A 20 -10.98 -15.07 1.09
C VAL A 20 -12.15 -14.50 1.88
N SER A 21 -12.59 -15.22 2.90
CA SER A 21 -13.58 -14.75 3.87
C SER A 21 -12.95 -14.75 5.26
N ASP A 22 -13.55 -14.01 6.20
CA ASP A 22 -13.11 -13.91 7.60
C ASP A 22 -12.84 -15.27 8.27
N GLU A 23 -13.61 -16.29 7.89
CA GLU A 23 -13.61 -17.60 8.53
C GLU A 23 -12.92 -18.69 7.70
N ASN A 24 -12.89 -18.56 6.37
CA ASN A 24 -12.47 -19.63 5.47
C ASN A 24 -11.89 -19.09 4.16
N THR A 25 -10.90 -19.79 3.61
CA THR A 25 -10.34 -19.52 2.28
C THR A 25 -10.64 -20.68 1.34
N VAL A 26 -11.31 -20.37 0.23
CA VAL A 26 -11.81 -21.36 -0.72
C VAL A 26 -11.29 -21.02 -2.12
N VAL A 27 -10.79 -22.03 -2.82
CA VAL A 27 -10.39 -21.93 -4.22
C VAL A 27 -11.60 -22.28 -5.09
N VAL A 28 -12.01 -21.34 -5.93
CA VAL A 28 -13.10 -21.48 -6.88
C VAL A 28 -12.51 -21.74 -8.26
N HIS A 29 -12.83 -22.90 -8.83
CA HIS A 29 -12.49 -23.27 -10.19
C HIS A 29 -13.73 -23.13 -11.06
N THR A 30 -13.68 -22.25 -12.05
CA THR A 30 -14.74 -22.04 -13.04
C THR A 30 -14.29 -22.64 -14.37
N ALA A 31 -14.92 -23.76 -14.75
CA ALA A 31 -14.65 -24.37 -16.04
C ALA A 31 -15.20 -23.51 -17.20
N ASN A 32 -14.56 -23.59 -18.36
CA ASN A 32 -14.99 -22.84 -19.55
C ASN A 32 -16.41 -23.22 -20.06
N GLU A 33 -17.00 -22.36 -20.90
CA GLU A 33 -18.32 -22.55 -21.54
C GLU A 33 -18.53 -23.94 -22.19
N PRO A 34 -17.59 -24.48 -23.00
CA PRO A 34 -17.78 -25.81 -23.60
C PRO A 34 -17.74 -26.97 -22.60
N SER A 35 -17.21 -26.77 -21.38
CA SER A 35 -17.21 -27.77 -20.30
C SER A 35 -18.39 -27.62 -19.32
N GLY A 36 -19.38 -26.79 -19.67
CA GLY A 36 -20.65 -26.66 -18.94
C GLY A 36 -20.65 -25.63 -17.81
N GLY A 37 -19.62 -24.78 -17.71
CA GLY A 37 -19.59 -23.66 -16.73
C GLY A 37 -19.57 -24.10 -15.26
N HIS A 38 -19.18 -25.34 -14.98
CA HIS A 38 -19.21 -25.87 -13.63
C HIS A 38 -18.23 -25.12 -12.71
N GLN A 39 -18.76 -24.53 -11.66
CA GLN A 39 -17.96 -23.95 -10.58
C GLN A 39 -17.73 -25.01 -9.50
N THR A 40 -16.46 -25.37 -9.29
CA THR A 40 -16.04 -26.25 -8.21
C THR A 40 -15.39 -25.42 -7.13
N ARG A 41 -15.91 -25.51 -5.91
CA ARG A 41 -15.35 -24.85 -4.73
C ARG A 41 -14.58 -25.88 -3.91
N THR A 42 -13.29 -25.65 -3.74
CA THR A 42 -12.39 -26.56 -2.99
C THR A 42 -11.75 -25.76 -1.86
N ALA A 43 -11.68 -26.33 -0.65
CA ALA A 43 -10.97 -25.65 0.43
C ALA A 43 -9.50 -25.46 0.04
N LEU A 44 -8.90 -24.31 0.42
CA LEU A 44 -7.50 -24.01 0.11
C LEU A 44 -6.56 -25.14 0.54
N SER A 45 -6.82 -25.72 1.72
CA SER A 45 -6.00 -26.80 2.28
C SER A 45 -6.04 -28.08 1.44
N ASP A 46 -7.21 -28.45 0.92
CA ASP A 46 -7.38 -29.62 0.06
C ASP A 46 -6.78 -29.36 -1.32
N PHE A 47 -7.01 -28.18 -1.89
CA PHE A 47 -6.42 -27.76 -3.16
C PHE A 47 -4.89 -27.79 -3.12
N LEU A 48 -4.29 -27.25 -2.05
CA LEU A 48 -2.84 -27.24 -1.85
C LEU A 48 -2.28 -28.67 -1.79
N LYS A 49 -2.97 -29.62 -1.16
CA LYS A 49 -2.54 -31.03 -1.08
C LYS A 49 -2.73 -31.77 -2.39
N GLU A 50 -3.86 -31.57 -3.07
CA GLU A 50 -4.21 -32.29 -4.31
C GLU A 50 -3.43 -31.82 -5.54
N ARG A 51 -2.97 -30.56 -5.55
CA ARG A 51 -2.32 -29.94 -6.71
C ARG A 51 -0.83 -29.66 -6.52
N ILE A 52 -0.19 -30.24 -5.50
CA ILE A 52 1.27 -30.18 -5.29
C ILE A 52 2.00 -30.49 -6.61
N GLY A 53 2.89 -29.58 -7.03
CA GLY A 53 3.72 -29.75 -8.22
C GLY A 53 3.08 -29.36 -9.56
N LYS A 54 1.85 -28.87 -9.56
CA LYS A 54 1.17 -28.36 -10.77
C LYS A 54 1.36 -26.84 -10.95
N PRO A 55 1.28 -26.29 -12.19
CA PRO A 55 1.46 -24.86 -12.43
C PRO A 55 0.44 -23.98 -11.69
N GLU A 56 -0.78 -24.47 -11.49
CA GLU A 56 -1.84 -23.77 -10.73
C GLU A 56 -1.45 -23.59 -9.25
N HIS A 57 -0.74 -24.56 -8.67
CA HIS A 57 -0.22 -24.46 -7.30
C HIS A 57 0.90 -23.43 -7.19
N ALA A 58 1.79 -23.36 -8.20
CA ALA A 58 2.83 -22.34 -8.25
C ALA A 58 2.26 -20.93 -8.46
N ALA A 59 1.22 -20.79 -9.28
CA ALA A 59 0.52 -19.52 -9.49
C ALA A 59 -0.13 -19.02 -8.19
N LEU A 60 -0.82 -19.91 -7.47
CA LEU A 60 -1.43 -19.57 -6.19
C LEU A 60 -0.40 -19.08 -5.16
N LEU A 61 0.74 -19.78 -5.03
CA LEU A 61 1.81 -19.36 -4.12
C LEU A 61 2.41 -18.00 -4.50
N GLN A 62 2.58 -17.73 -5.80
CA GLN A 62 3.05 -16.42 -6.26
C GLN A 62 2.06 -15.31 -5.94
N THR A 63 0.76 -15.55 -6.14
CA THR A 63 -0.26 -14.57 -5.80
C THR A 63 -0.33 -14.32 -4.29
N LEU A 64 -0.29 -15.38 -3.46
CA LEU A 64 -0.25 -15.23 -2.00
C LEU A 64 0.99 -14.49 -1.51
N GLY A 65 2.16 -14.75 -2.11
CA GLY A 65 3.39 -14.02 -1.79
C GLY A 65 3.34 -12.55 -2.21
N HIS A 66 2.81 -12.26 -3.40
CA HIS A 66 2.66 -10.88 -3.87
C HIS A 66 1.69 -10.08 -3.00
N TRP A 67 0.59 -10.68 -2.54
CA TRP A 67 -0.31 -10.03 -1.60
C TRP A 67 0.34 -9.69 -0.27
N GLN A 68 1.20 -10.55 0.26
CA GLN A 68 1.92 -10.25 1.49
C GLN A 68 2.83 -9.04 1.30
N ASP A 69 3.56 -8.97 0.19
CA ASP A 69 4.39 -7.80 -0.11
C ASP A 69 3.55 -6.54 -0.25
N GLU A 70 2.47 -6.56 -1.04
CA GLU A 70 1.57 -5.40 -1.24
C GLU A 70 0.96 -4.90 0.07
N VAL A 71 0.48 -5.81 0.94
CA VAL A 71 -0.08 -5.47 2.24
C VAL A 71 1.00 -4.89 3.16
N GLU A 72 2.21 -5.47 3.16
CA GLU A 72 3.33 -4.93 3.95
C GLU A 72 3.80 -3.56 3.44
N GLN A 73 3.85 -3.35 2.12
CA GLN A 73 4.14 -2.04 1.54
C GLN A 73 3.06 -1.02 1.87
N GLN A 74 1.78 -1.41 1.78
CA GLN A 74 0.66 -0.55 2.13
C GLN A 74 0.70 -0.15 3.60
N LEU A 75 0.95 -1.09 4.51
CA LEU A 75 1.10 -0.81 5.95
C LEU A 75 2.30 0.09 6.25
N ARG A 76 3.44 -0.14 5.57
CA ARG A 76 4.62 0.76 5.68
C ARG A 76 4.31 2.17 5.20
N ASN A 77 3.54 2.32 4.13
CA ASN A 77 3.14 3.60 3.58
C ASN A 77 2.14 4.34 4.49
N ASP A 78 1.17 3.62 5.05
CA ASP A 78 0.16 4.18 5.97
C ASP A 78 0.80 4.65 7.30
N GLU A 79 1.77 3.88 7.81
CA GLU A 79 2.58 4.30 8.97
C GLU A 79 3.44 5.52 8.65
N ALA A 80 4.05 5.57 7.46
CA ALA A 80 4.84 6.72 7.01
C ALA A 80 3.99 8.00 6.90
N ASP A 81 2.78 7.92 6.32
CA ASP A 81 1.83 9.03 6.21
C ASP A 81 1.38 9.52 7.60
N THR A 82 1.11 8.59 8.51
CA THR A 82 0.77 8.93 9.90
C THR A 82 1.92 9.66 10.61
N LEU A 83 3.17 9.20 10.40
CA LEU A 83 4.36 9.82 10.98
C LEU A 83 4.68 11.18 10.35
N SER A 84 4.52 11.34 9.03
CA SER A 84 4.72 12.63 8.36
C SER A 84 3.70 13.66 8.83
N HIS A 85 2.45 13.24 9.01
CA HIS A 85 1.38 14.07 9.53
C HIS A 85 1.65 14.53 10.97
N ALA A 86 2.01 13.60 11.85
CA ALA A 86 2.35 13.92 13.24
C ALA A 86 3.55 14.88 13.33
N THR A 87 4.58 14.65 12.51
CA THR A 87 5.78 15.48 12.44
C THR A 87 5.46 16.91 11.99
N ALA A 88 4.63 17.06 10.95
CA ALA A 88 4.20 18.36 10.45
C ALA A 88 3.37 19.14 11.49
N MET A 89 2.44 18.45 12.18
CA MET A 89 1.67 19.06 13.25
C MET A 89 2.54 19.56 14.40
N GLU A 90 3.52 18.76 14.84
CA GLU A 90 4.40 19.15 15.93
C GLU A 90 5.28 20.34 15.54
N TYR A 91 5.80 20.35 14.31
CA TYR A 91 6.52 21.50 13.78
C TYR A 91 5.67 22.78 13.75
N LEU A 92 4.41 22.70 13.33
CA LEU A 92 3.47 23.83 13.38
C LEU A 92 3.15 24.25 14.82
N ARG A 93 3.02 23.28 15.75
CA ARG A 93 2.78 23.53 17.17
C ARG A 93 3.93 24.30 17.83
N LEU A 94 5.17 24.06 17.40
CA LEU A 94 6.36 24.79 17.83
C LEU A 94 6.46 26.21 17.22
N GLY A 95 5.49 26.61 16.40
CA GLY A 95 5.45 27.91 15.75
C GLY A 95 6.24 27.95 14.44
N GLY A 96 6.46 26.81 13.80
CA GLY A 96 7.12 26.70 12.51
C GLY A 96 6.44 27.53 11.42
N ARG A 97 7.25 28.26 10.65
CA ARG A 97 6.80 29.20 9.60
C ARG A 97 7.17 28.76 8.18
N ARG A 98 7.76 27.57 8.02
CA ARG A 98 8.03 26.99 6.70
C ARG A 98 6.72 26.66 6.01
N LEU A 99 6.64 27.03 4.74
CA LEU A 99 5.52 26.71 3.86
C LEU A 99 5.95 25.66 2.85
N ALA A 100 4.98 24.82 2.47
CA ALA A 100 5.14 23.89 1.38
C ALA A 100 5.12 24.66 0.06
N LYS A 101 6.18 24.55 -0.73
CA LYS A 101 6.19 24.96 -2.12
C LYS A 101 5.98 23.72 -2.97
N VAL A 102 4.77 23.59 -3.52
CA VAL A 102 4.42 22.54 -4.47
C VAL A 102 4.44 23.17 -5.86
N ASP A 103 5.51 22.93 -6.63
CA ASP A 103 5.55 23.19 -8.07
C ASP A 103 5.14 21.91 -8.82
N ASP A 104 4.77 22.05 -10.11
CA ASP A 104 4.16 21.03 -10.99
C ASP A 104 4.72 19.58 -10.87
N ASN A 105 5.95 19.39 -10.38
CA ASN A 105 6.53 18.07 -10.06
C ASN A 105 7.51 18.03 -8.86
N ILE A 106 7.62 19.11 -8.06
CA ILE A 106 8.61 19.19 -6.97
C ILE A 106 7.97 19.83 -5.74
N VAL A 107 8.01 19.11 -4.61
CA VAL A 107 7.69 19.65 -3.28
C VAL A 107 9.01 20.08 -2.63
N SER A 108 9.14 21.36 -2.32
CA SER A 108 10.28 21.91 -1.58
C SER A 108 9.80 22.78 -0.43
N THR A 109 10.58 22.85 0.64
CA THR A 109 10.28 23.72 1.78
C THR A 109 11.13 24.97 1.69
N ARG A 110 10.50 26.13 1.88
CA ARG A 110 11.22 27.41 1.92
C ARG A 110 10.85 28.15 3.20
N ALA A 111 11.86 28.45 4.01
CA ALA A 111 11.73 29.34 5.15
C ALA A 111 11.74 30.79 4.64
N TRP A 112 10.66 31.52 4.91
CA TRP A 112 10.56 32.94 4.54
C TRP A 112 10.74 33.88 5.73
N GLU A 113 10.52 33.38 6.95
CA GLU A 113 10.75 34.06 8.21
C GLU A 113 11.55 33.11 9.10
N GLU A 114 12.50 33.64 9.88
CA GLU A 114 13.33 32.83 10.77
C GLU A 114 12.44 31.99 11.68
N ASP A 115 12.60 30.68 11.71
CA ASP A 115 11.79 29.85 12.60
C ASP A 115 12.14 30.15 14.07
N PRO A 116 11.20 29.98 15.02
CA PRO A 116 11.56 29.88 16.43
C PRO A 116 12.65 28.81 16.62
N SER A 117 13.62 29.05 17.51
CA SER A 117 14.74 28.11 17.73
C SER A 117 14.29 26.67 18.02
N ASP A 118 13.16 26.49 18.70
CA ASP A 118 12.59 25.17 18.96
C ASP A 118 12.09 24.47 17.69
N ALA A 119 11.45 25.20 16.78
CA ALA A 119 10.92 24.66 15.52
C ALA A 119 12.05 24.33 14.52
N GLU A 120 13.09 25.17 14.47
CA GLU A 120 14.29 24.90 13.66
C GLU A 120 15.05 23.67 14.15
N ALA A 121 15.28 23.57 15.47
CA ALA A 121 15.94 22.42 16.07
C ALA A 121 15.16 21.12 15.83
N PHE A 122 13.82 21.17 15.94
CA PHE A 122 12.96 20.03 15.62
C PHE A 122 13.09 19.63 14.15
N TRP A 123 13.07 20.60 13.22
CA TRP A 123 13.23 20.32 11.80
C TRP A 123 14.58 19.64 11.50
N GLN A 124 15.67 20.15 12.06
CA GLN A 124 17.01 19.57 11.85
C GLN A 124 17.15 18.17 12.48
N ALA A 125 16.51 17.91 13.61
CA ALA A 125 16.60 16.63 14.29
C ALA A 125 15.71 15.54 13.68
N TYR A 126 14.50 15.90 13.23
CA TYR A 126 13.47 14.93 12.82
C TYR A 126 13.13 14.94 11.34
N VAL A 127 13.34 16.06 10.62
CA VAL A 127 12.94 16.20 9.22
C VAL A 127 14.16 16.21 8.29
N GLU A 128 15.22 16.95 8.60
CA GLU A 128 16.45 17.01 7.79
C GLU A 128 17.13 15.65 7.55
N PRO A 129 17.25 14.72 8.55
CA PRO A 129 17.83 13.40 8.31
C PRO A 129 16.91 12.46 7.52
N LEU A 130 15.64 12.82 7.30
CA LEU A 130 14.74 11.99 6.50
C LEU A 130 15.12 12.05 5.01
N GLY A 131 14.91 10.92 4.32
CA GLY A 131 15.03 10.84 2.87
C GLY A 131 14.15 11.88 2.17
N GLU A 132 14.50 12.24 0.94
CA GLU A 132 13.80 13.29 0.20
C GLU A 132 12.29 13.03 0.06
N GLU A 133 11.89 11.78 -0.15
CA GLU A 133 10.48 11.35 -0.21
C GLU A 133 9.73 11.70 1.09
N LYS A 134 10.22 11.24 2.24
CA LYS A 134 9.64 11.51 3.56
C LYS A 134 9.59 13.00 3.91
N ARG A 135 10.61 13.77 3.52
CA ARG A 135 10.60 15.23 3.69
C ARG A 135 9.49 15.90 2.87
N ARG A 136 9.21 15.39 1.67
CA ARG A 136 8.09 15.87 0.84
C ARG A 136 6.75 15.51 1.47
N GLU A 137 6.60 14.31 2.03
CA GLU A 137 5.39 13.91 2.76
C GLU A 137 5.10 14.83 3.94
N VAL A 138 6.10 15.11 4.78
CA VAL A 138 5.98 16.10 5.87
C VAL A 138 5.58 17.47 5.33
N ALA A 139 6.21 17.90 4.24
CA ALA A 139 5.90 19.19 3.61
C ALA A 139 4.47 19.24 3.05
N LEU A 140 3.90 18.15 2.53
CA LEU A 140 2.52 18.12 2.02
C LEU A 140 1.47 18.41 3.10
N HIS A 141 1.77 18.12 4.36
CA HIS A 141 0.89 18.45 5.49
C HIS A 141 1.08 19.88 6.01
N LEU A 142 2.12 20.60 5.56
CA LEU A 142 2.29 22.01 5.88
C LEU A 142 1.39 22.89 4.99
N PRO A 143 0.99 24.08 5.46
CA PRO A 143 0.25 25.01 4.62
C PRO A 143 1.00 25.32 3.32
N SER A 144 0.28 25.19 2.20
CA SER A 144 0.82 25.41 0.87
C SER A 144 0.76 26.89 0.48
N ILE A 145 1.75 27.36 -0.28
CA ILE A 145 1.78 28.74 -0.79
C ILE A 145 0.89 28.93 -2.02
N SER A 146 0.63 27.86 -2.79
CA SER A 146 -0.12 27.90 -4.05
C SER A 146 -1.63 28.07 -3.85
N GLU A 147 -2.14 27.98 -2.61
CA GLU A 147 -3.54 28.20 -2.24
C GLU A 147 -3.89 29.66 -1.88
N ARG A 148 -3.01 30.63 -2.15
CA ARG A 148 -3.25 32.05 -1.87
C ARG A 148 -3.40 32.91 -3.13
#